data_AF-A0A3A6RNB8-F1
#
_entry.id   AF-A0A3A6RNB8-F1
#
_cell.length_a   1.000
_cell.length_b   1.000
_cell.length_c   1.000
_cell.angle_alpha   90.00
_cell.angle_beta   90.00
_cell.angle_gamma   90.00
#
_symmetry.space_group_name_H-M   'P 1'
#
loop_
_entity.id
_entity.type
_entity.pdbx_description
1 polymer ?
#
loop_
_entity_poly.entity_id
_entity_poly.type
_entity_poly.pdbx_seq_one_letter_code
_entity_poly.pdbx_strand_id
1 'polypeptide(L)' 'MGWFFRDKRPAWVQEEERKFIAAANSLKTLHVTPEGGMRIDPEEIRDQIIAGRELYKQFVKR' A
#
# COMPACT_ATOMS: atom_id res chain seq x y z
N MET A 1 -17.98 -3.78 23.38
CA MET A 1 -16.53 -3.66 23.60
C MET A 1 -15.91 -3.08 22.33
N GLY A 2 -15.45 -1.83 22.31
CA GLY A 2 -14.88 -1.29 21.06
C GLY A 2 -14.46 0.18 21.00
N TRP A 3 -14.47 0.94 22.10
CA TRP A 3 -14.12 2.38 22.04
C TRP A 3 -12.64 2.69 22.38
N PHE A 4 -11.86 1.74 22.90
CA PHE A 4 -10.61 2.11 23.61
C PHE A 4 -9.31 2.20 22.79
N PHE A 5 -9.34 1.98 21.48
CA PHE A 5 -8.13 2.10 20.65
C PHE A 5 -8.15 3.39 19.83
N ARG A 6 -8.09 4.54 20.52
CA ARG A 6 -7.72 5.79 19.83
C ARG A 6 -6.27 5.64 19.42
N ASP A 7 -6.01 5.65 18.12
CA ASP A 7 -4.64 5.56 17.59
C ASP A 7 -3.80 6.69 18.20
N LYS A 8 -2.82 6.31 19.01
CA LYS A 8 -1.91 7.23 19.71
C LYS A 8 -0.69 7.59 18.86
N ARG A 9 -0.55 6.99 17.67
CA ARG A 9 0.54 7.28 16.76
C ARG A 9 0.41 8.72 16.23
N PRO A 10 1.53 9.39 15.92
CA PRO A 10 1.51 10.73 15.32
C PRO A 10 0.63 10.81 14.08
N ALA A 11 0.03 11.98 13.83
CA ALA A 11 -0.86 12.19 12.68
C ALA A 11 -0.21 11.82 11.33
N TRP A 12 1.09 12.08 11.16
CA TRP A 12 1.81 11.73 9.94
C TRP A 12 1.84 10.22 9.68
N VAL A 13 1.97 9.39 10.72
CA VAL A 13 1.94 7.92 10.61
C VAL A 13 0.54 7.45 10.20
N GLN A 14 -0.51 8.05 10.76
CA GLN A 14 -1.88 7.73 10.41
C GLN A 14 -2.20 8.11 8.96
N GLU A 15 -1.70 9.25 8.50
CA GLU A 15 -1.83 9.65 7.11
C GLU A 15 -1.05 8.73 6.16
N GLU A 16 0.16 8.32 6.54
CA GLU A 16 0.96 7.38 5.76
C GLU A 16 0.27 6.02 5.65
N GLU A 17 -0.27 5.50 6.76
CA GLU A 17 -1.04 4.27 6.78
C GLU A 17 -2.32 4.36 5.92
N ARG A 18 -3.04 5.50 5.98
CA ARG A 18 -4.20 5.73 5.11
C ARG A 18 -3.81 5.76 3.63
N LYS A 19 -2.68 6.40 3.30
CA LYS A 19 -2.15 6.41 1.93
C LYS A 19 -1.77 4.99 1.48
N PHE A 20 -1.16 4.21 2.35
CA PHE A 20 -0.83 2.81 2.09
C PHE A 20 -2.09 1.98 1.83
N ILE A 21 -3.10 2.08 2.70
CA ILE A 21 -4.38 1.37 2.54
C ILE A 21 -5.08 1.80 1.24
N ALA A 22 -5.10 3.09 0.92
CA ALA A 22 -5.68 3.59 -0.33
C ALA A 22 -4.95 3.05 -1.56
N ALA A 23 -3.62 3.01 -1.54
CA ALA A 23 -2.82 2.43 -2.61
C ALA A 23 -3.07 0.92 -2.74
N ALA A 24 -3.10 0.19 -1.63
CA ALA A 24 -3.42 -1.24 -1.62
C ALA A 24 -4.82 -1.51 -2.19
N ASN A 25 -5.83 -0.74 -1.78
CA ASN A 25 -7.20 -0.87 -2.29
C ASN A 25 -7.35 -0.45 -3.76
N SER A 26 -6.40 0.31 -4.32
CA SER A 26 -6.39 0.64 -5.75
C SER A 26 -5.90 -0.51 -6.63
N LEU A 27 -5.25 -1.53 -6.05
CA LEU A 27 -4.84 -2.73 -6.78
C LEU A 27 -6.07 -3.53 -7.17
N LYS A 28 -6.16 -3.87 -8.46
CA LYS A 28 -7.34 -4.53 -9.04
C LYS A 28 -7.41 -6.00 -8.68
N THR A 29 -6.26 -6.65 -8.52
CA THR A 29 -6.16 -8.09 -8.28
C THR A 29 -5.82 -8.44 -6.84
N LEU A 30 -5.74 -7.45 -5.94
CA LEU A 30 -5.51 -7.69 -4.53
C LEU A 30 -6.75 -8.34 -3.91
N HIS A 31 -6.61 -9.60 -3.53
CA HIS A 31 -7.63 -10.34 -2.80
C HIS A 31 -7.08 -10.87 -1.48
N VAL A 32 -7.81 -10.56 -0.40
CA VAL A 32 -7.54 -11.13 0.92
C VAL A 32 -8.41 -12.36 1.10
N THR A 33 -7.76 -13.49 1.39
CA THR A 33 -8.46 -14.73 1.74
C THR A 33 -8.97 -14.66 3.18
N PRO A 34 -10.06 -15.37 3.51
CA PRO A 34 -10.59 -15.42 4.88
C PRO A 34 -9.57 -15.91 5.91
N GLU A 35 -8.58 -16.70 5.47
CA GLU A 35 -7.48 -17.22 6.28
C GLU A 35 -6.35 -16.20 6.54
N GLY A 36 -6.50 -14.97 6.03
CA GLY A 36 -5.50 -13.90 6.17
C GLY A 36 -4.37 -13.95 5.13
N GLY A 37 -4.41 -14.89 4.19
CA GLY A 37 -3.50 -14.92 3.04
C GLY A 37 -3.84 -13.83 2.03
N MET A 38 -2.82 -13.25 1.40
CA MET A 38 -2.95 -12.23 0.37
C MET A 38 -2.62 -12.83 -1.00
N ARG A 39 -3.45 -12.58 -2.00
CA ARG A 39 -3.19 -12.91 -3.40
C ARG A 39 -3.19 -11.63 -4.22
N ILE A 40 -2.19 -11.48 -5.07
CA ILE A 40 -2.04 -10.37 -6.02
C ILE A 40 -1.51 -10.98 -7.31
N ASP A 41 -1.98 -10.49 -8.46
CA ASP A 41 -1.41 -10.87 -9.74
C ASP A 41 0.04 -10.37 -9.83
N PRO A 42 1.01 -11.25 -10.09
CA PRO A 42 2.41 -10.86 -10.20
C PRO A 42 2.67 -9.84 -11.33
N GLU A 43 1.88 -9.87 -12.41
CA GLU A 43 2.04 -8.92 -13.52
C GLU A 43 1.59 -7.50 -13.11
N GLU A 44 0.53 -7.36 -12.31
CA GLU A 44 0.09 -6.06 -11.81
C GLU A 44 1.15 -5.41 -10.91
N ILE A 45 1.80 -6.20 -10.05
CA ILE A 45 2.93 -5.73 -9.23
C ILE A 45 4.08 -5.29 -10.13
N ARG A 46 4.39 -6.06 -11.18
CA ARG A 46 5.48 -5.75 -12.11
C ARG A 46 5.25 -4.40 -12.79
N ASP A 47 4.05 -4.15 -13.28
CA ASP A 47 3.70 -2.88 -13.94
C ASP A 47 3.78 -1.69 -12.96
N GLN A 48 3.29 -1.85 -11.73
CA GLN A 48 3.41 -0.84 -10.67
C GLN A 48 4.88 -0.52 -10.35
N ILE A 49 5.74 -1.53 -10.27
CA ILE A 49 7.18 -1.35 -10.00
C ILE A 49 7.86 -0.62 -11.17
N ILE A 50 7.54 -0.98 -12.42
CA ILE A 50 8.10 -0.33 -13.61
C ILE A 50 7.66 1.14 -13.66
N ALA A 51 6.38 1.41 -13.47
CA ALA A 51 5.84 2.77 -13.42
C ALA A 51 6.48 3.60 -12.30
N GLY A 52 6.61 3.02 -11.11
CA GLY A 52 7.31 3.64 -9.99
C GLY A 52 8.77 3.97 -10.33
N ARG A 53 9.50 3.03 -10.91
CA ARG A 53 10.89 3.26 -11.33
C ARG A 53 11.01 4.41 -12.32
N GLU A 54 10.12 4.50 -13.31
CA GLU A 54 10.18 5.60 -14.28
C GLU A 54 9.83 6.94 -13.63
N LEU A 55 8.82 6.98 -12.75
CA LEU A 55 8.44 8.18 -12.00
C LEU A 55 9.58 8.70 -11.10
N TYR A 56 10.28 7.79 -10.42
CA TYR A 56 11.33 8.15 -9.46
C TYR A 56 12.74 8.19 -10.05
N LYS A 57 12.90 7.90 -11.34
CA LYS A 57 14.19 7.93 -12.06
C LYS A 57 14.95 9.25 -11.88
N GLN A 58 14.22 10.35 -11.79
CA GLN A 58 14.76 11.70 -11.55
C GLN A 58 15.45 11.87 -10.18
N PHE A 59 15.10 11.04 -9.18
CA PHE A 59 15.70 11.10 -7.84
C PHE A 59 16.93 10.19 -7.69
N VAL A 60 17.20 9.34 -8.68
CA VAL A 60 18.40 8.48 -8.70
C VAL A 60 19.59 9.31 -9.19
N LYS A 61 20.50 9.67 -8.28
CA LYS A 61 21.79 10.27 -8.66
C LYS A 61 22.69 9.20 -9.27
N ARG A 62 23.42 9.57 -10.33
CA ARG A 62 24.45 8.73 -10.97
C ARG A 62 25.64 8.50 -10.07
#